data_AF-A0A1M6YTR1-F1
#
_entry.id   AF-A0A1M6YTR1-F1
#
_cell.length_a   1.000
_cell.length_b   1.000
_cell.length_c   1.000
_cell.angle_alpha   90.00
_cell.angle_beta   90.00
_cell.angle_gamma   90.00
#
_symmetry.space_group_name_H-M   'P 1'
#
loop_
_entity.id
_entity.type
_entity.pdbx_description
1 polymer ?
#
loop_
_entity_poly.entity_id
_entity_poly.type
_entity_poly.pdbx_seq_one_letter_code
_entity_poly.pdbx_strand_id
1 'polypeptide(L)'
;MTETKSLFSFLYTALLSEKTKKTTEKFFISVAIISYLLHLLVIALVDLEIILVNDYSKLLSNPISAIYTPFSFILIYEVYLLVYYLPKSTTIYIGKQYEIITLIIIRRIFKDLTKLEINSSWFTVKTNVNFTLDIIATILLFFLIFVFYNLNRKNEINQSKIQKTLDVNKFIKLKNIFAIVLIPIFVVLSLYSLGHWIYESMLLPKKRTTFCVNLR
;
A
#
# COMPACT_ATOMS: atom_id res chain seq x y z
N MET A 1 10.93 -34.49 -10.34
CA MET A 1 10.26 -33.42 -11.13
C MET A 1 8.76 -33.29 -10.85
N THR A 2 8.23 -33.94 -9.80
CA THR A 2 6.80 -34.02 -9.43
C THR A 2 6.44 -33.14 -8.22
N GLU A 3 7.34 -32.98 -7.24
CA GLU A 3 7.07 -32.14 -6.04
C GLU A 3 6.91 -30.65 -6.35
N THR A 4 7.68 -30.12 -7.31
CA THR A 4 7.57 -28.69 -7.68
C THR A 4 6.22 -28.35 -8.30
N LYS A 5 5.56 -29.30 -8.98
CA LYS A 5 4.19 -29.10 -9.51
C LYS A 5 3.15 -29.07 -8.39
N SER A 6 3.29 -29.91 -7.35
CA SER A 6 2.32 -29.94 -6.25
C SER A 6 2.42 -28.67 -5.40
N LEU A 7 3.64 -28.25 -5.06
CA LEU A 7 3.91 -27.03 -4.27
C LEU A 7 3.49 -25.76 -5.03
N PHE A 8 3.75 -25.70 -6.34
CA PHE A 8 3.27 -24.64 -7.23
C PHE A 8 1.74 -24.58 -7.30
N SER A 9 1.09 -25.73 -7.48
CA SER A 9 -0.38 -25.79 -7.54
C SER A 9 -1.01 -25.44 -6.20
N PHE A 10 -0.36 -25.80 -5.10
CA PHE A 10 -0.80 -25.49 -3.74
C PHE A 10 -0.67 -24.00 -3.45
N LEU A 11 0.49 -23.39 -3.70
CA LEU A 11 0.70 -21.94 -3.54
C LEU A 11 -0.22 -21.12 -4.43
N TYR A 12 -0.42 -21.53 -5.70
CA TYR A 12 -1.37 -20.89 -6.59
C TYR A 12 -2.80 -20.95 -6.04
N THR A 13 -3.25 -22.12 -5.58
CA THR A 13 -4.61 -22.28 -5.05
C THR A 13 -4.76 -21.57 -3.69
N ALA A 14 -3.73 -21.59 -2.86
CA ALA A 14 -3.72 -20.98 -1.54
C ALA A 14 -3.66 -19.45 -1.60
N LEU A 15 -2.85 -18.85 -2.49
CA LEU A 15 -2.65 -17.39 -2.55
C LEU A 15 -3.47 -16.69 -3.65
N LEU A 16 -3.71 -17.36 -4.79
CA LEU A 16 -4.36 -16.78 -5.98
C LEU A 16 -5.78 -17.29 -6.25
N SER A 17 -6.42 -17.98 -5.29
CA SER A 17 -7.85 -18.25 -5.44
C SER A 17 -8.72 -17.03 -5.08
N GLU A 18 -9.83 -16.85 -5.79
CA GLU A 18 -10.82 -15.81 -5.47
C GLU A 18 -11.40 -15.97 -4.04
N LYS A 19 -11.43 -17.22 -3.52
CA LYS A 19 -11.84 -17.50 -2.14
C LYS A 19 -10.84 -16.93 -1.14
N THR A 20 -9.55 -17.23 -1.31
CA THR A 20 -8.49 -16.66 -0.45
C THR A 20 -8.52 -15.15 -0.51
N LYS A 21 -8.57 -14.57 -1.71
CA LYS A 21 -8.63 -13.11 -1.89
C LYS A 21 -9.73 -12.48 -1.04
N LYS A 22 -10.97 -13.01 -1.10
CA LYS A 22 -12.11 -12.47 -0.35
C LYS A 22 -11.95 -12.64 1.16
N THR A 23 -11.37 -13.76 1.61
CA THR A 23 -11.08 -13.98 3.03
C THR A 23 -10.00 -13.03 3.54
N THR A 24 -8.92 -12.87 2.78
CA THR A 24 -7.82 -11.95 3.07
C THR A 24 -8.30 -10.51 3.08
N GLU A 25 -9.14 -10.11 2.12
CA GLU A 25 -9.78 -8.79 2.08
C GLU A 25 -10.57 -8.51 3.35
N LYS A 26 -11.48 -9.42 3.73
CA LYS A 26 -12.26 -9.29 4.97
C LYS A 26 -11.35 -9.20 6.20
N PHE A 27 -10.33 -10.04 6.28
CA PHE A 27 -9.38 -10.02 7.39
C PHE A 27 -8.70 -8.66 7.53
N PHE A 28 -8.09 -8.13 6.46
CA PHE A 28 -7.38 -6.85 6.51
C PHE A 28 -8.32 -5.68 6.77
N ILE A 29 -9.54 -5.68 6.20
CA ILE A 29 -10.55 -4.64 6.48
C ILE A 29 -10.97 -4.69 7.95
N SER A 30 -11.25 -5.87 8.50
CA SER A 30 -11.62 -6.02 9.91
C SER A 30 -10.49 -5.56 10.84
N VAL A 31 -9.24 -5.96 10.58
CA VAL A 31 -8.07 -5.52 11.36
C VAL A 31 -7.89 -4.02 11.26
N ALA A 32 -8.06 -3.41 10.07
CA ALA A 32 -7.95 -1.98 9.88
C ALA A 32 -8.99 -1.21 10.71
N ILE A 33 -10.25 -1.64 10.70
CA ILE A 33 -11.33 -1.02 11.47
C ILE A 33 -11.07 -1.13 12.97
N ILE A 34 -10.75 -2.33 13.47
CA ILE A 34 -10.48 -2.56 14.89
C ILE A 34 -9.30 -1.71 15.35
N SER A 35 -8.21 -1.69 14.56
CA SER A 35 -7.02 -0.92 14.90
C SER A 35 -7.28 0.59 14.87
N TYR A 36 -8.12 1.07 13.96
CA TYR A 36 -8.55 2.47 13.93
C TYR A 36 -9.33 2.87 15.18
N LEU A 37 -10.31 2.05 15.58
CA LEU A 37 -11.11 2.30 16.79
C LEU A 37 -10.25 2.27 18.05
N LEU A 38 -9.34 1.30 18.17
CA LEU A 38 -8.39 1.23 19.28
C LEU A 38 -7.48 2.45 19.31
N HIS A 39 -6.97 2.90 18.16
CA HIS A 39 -6.13 4.09 18.10
C HIS A 39 -6.90 5.35 18.53
N LEU A 40 -8.13 5.54 18.06
CA LEU A 40 -8.97 6.66 18.51
C LEU A 40 -9.27 6.61 20.01
N LEU A 41 -9.52 5.41 20.55
CA LEU A 41 -9.76 5.23 21.97
C LEU A 41 -8.52 5.63 22.78
N VAL A 42 -7.31 5.28 22.33
CA VAL A 42 -6.07 5.72 22.98
C VAL A 42 -5.92 7.24 22.94
N ILE A 43 -6.18 7.89 21.81
CA ILE A 43 -6.16 9.36 21.71
C ILE A 43 -7.15 9.98 22.70
N ALA A 44 -8.39 9.47 22.76
CA ALA A 44 -9.40 9.97 23.69
C ALA A 44 -9.00 9.80 25.16
N LEU A 45 -8.34 8.69 25.53
CA LEU A 45 -7.85 8.48 26.91
C LEU A 45 -6.69 9.42 27.27
N VAL A 46 -5.84 9.77 26.30
CA VAL A 46 -4.76 10.75 26.47
C VAL A 46 -5.33 12.16 26.60
N ASP A 47 -6.32 12.53 25.79
CA ASP A 47 -7.00 13.83 25.86
C ASP A 47 -7.80 14.03 27.16
N LEU A 48 -8.25 12.94 27.79
CA LEU A 48 -8.92 12.95 29.10
C LEU A 48 -7.95 12.94 30.29
N GLU A 49 -6.63 13.03 30.05
CA GLU A 49 -5.55 12.99 31.06
C GLU A 49 -5.54 11.71 31.93
N ILE A 50 -6.23 10.64 31.50
CA ILE A 50 -6.25 9.34 32.20
C ILE A 50 -4.90 8.63 32.04
N ILE A 51 -4.21 8.88 30.92
CA ILE A 51 -2.89 8.33 30.60
C ILE A 51 -1.91 9.49 30.39
N LEU A 52 -0.97 9.65 31.33
CA LEU A 52 0.13 10.61 31.21
C LEU A 52 1.23 10.02 30.31
N VAL A 53 1.27 10.46 29.05
CA VAL A 53 2.34 10.11 28.11
C VAL A 53 3.34 11.27 28.09
N ASN A 54 4.55 11.05 28.61
CA ASN A 54 5.61 12.08 28.66
C ASN A 54 6.05 12.59 27.28
N ASP A 55 5.87 11.79 26.23
CA ASP A 55 6.10 12.16 24.83
C ASP A 55 4.75 12.27 24.10
N TYR A 56 4.17 13.48 24.10
CA TYR A 56 3.06 13.85 23.21
C TYR A 56 3.56 13.83 21.75
N SER A 57 3.69 12.64 21.18
CA SER A 57 4.03 12.48 19.78
C SER A 57 2.89 13.02 18.91
N LYS A 58 3.23 13.61 17.75
CA LYS A 58 2.25 14.08 16.74
C LYS A 58 1.20 13.03 16.31
N LEU A 59 1.43 11.75 16.60
CA LEU A 59 0.51 10.66 16.31
C LEU A 59 -0.65 10.57 17.31
N LEU A 60 -0.43 10.99 18.56
CA LEU A 60 -1.44 10.97 19.62
C LEU A 60 -2.14 12.33 19.79
N SER A 61 -1.66 13.39 19.13
CA SER A 61 -2.13 14.76 19.35
C SER A 61 -3.29 15.20 18.45
N ASN A 62 -3.64 14.43 17.41
CA ASN A 62 -4.68 14.82 16.47
C ASN A 62 -5.54 13.61 16.07
N PRO A 63 -6.87 13.62 16.28
CA PRO A 63 -7.75 12.53 15.83
C PRO A 63 -7.60 12.19 14.33
N ILE A 64 -7.24 13.18 13.49
CA ILE A 64 -6.99 12.99 12.05
C ILE A 64 -5.78 12.07 11.81
N SER A 65 -4.78 12.02 12.71
CA SER A 65 -3.65 11.10 12.57
C SER A 65 -4.01 9.64 12.84
N ALA A 66 -5.11 9.33 13.53
CA ALA A 66 -5.54 7.94 13.73
C ALA A 66 -5.80 7.22 12.39
N ILE A 67 -6.18 7.98 11.35
CA ILE A 67 -6.45 7.50 9.98
C ILE A 67 -5.23 6.79 9.35
N TYR A 68 -3.99 7.07 9.78
CA TYR A 68 -2.80 6.36 9.25
C TYR A 68 -2.77 4.87 9.60
N THR A 69 -3.39 4.49 10.70
CA THR A 69 -3.39 3.11 11.21
C THR A 69 -4.17 2.17 10.28
N PRO A 70 -5.46 2.40 9.98
CA PRO A 70 -6.19 1.57 9.03
C PRO A 70 -5.53 1.59 7.66
N PHE A 71 -5.04 2.74 7.19
CA PHE A 71 -4.33 2.82 5.92
C PHE A 71 -3.09 1.93 5.87
N SER A 72 -2.30 1.85 6.94
CA SER A 72 -1.10 0.99 6.98
C SER A 72 -1.45 -0.48 6.78
N PHE A 73 -2.53 -0.97 7.42
CA PHE A 73 -3.01 -2.34 7.19
C PHE A 73 -3.55 -2.55 5.77
N ILE A 74 -4.25 -1.56 5.22
CA ILE A 74 -4.75 -1.60 3.83
C ILE A 74 -3.60 -1.66 2.82
N LEU A 75 -2.44 -1.04 3.09
CA LEU A 75 -1.27 -1.11 2.20
C LEU A 75 -0.77 -2.54 1.99
N ILE A 76 -0.73 -3.33 3.07
CA ILE A 76 -0.30 -4.72 3.01
C ILE A 76 -1.26 -5.50 2.08
N TYR A 77 -2.56 -5.23 2.20
CA TYR A 77 -3.56 -5.80 1.31
C TYR A 77 -3.40 -5.33 -0.15
N GLU A 78 -3.09 -4.06 -0.39
CA GLU A 78 -2.83 -3.53 -1.73
C GLU A 78 -1.63 -4.22 -2.40
N VAL A 79 -0.54 -4.48 -1.66
CA VAL A 79 0.61 -5.25 -2.16
C VAL A 79 0.23 -6.70 -2.48
N TYR A 80 -0.60 -7.32 -1.64
CA TYR A 80 -1.16 -8.64 -1.96
C TYR A 80 -2.00 -8.59 -3.26
N LEU A 81 -2.80 -7.55 -3.44
CA LEU A 81 -3.66 -7.36 -4.60
C LEU A 81 -2.84 -7.14 -5.88
N LEU A 82 -1.75 -6.38 -5.80
CA LEU A 82 -0.77 -6.15 -6.86
C LEU A 82 -0.25 -7.47 -7.44
N VAL A 83 0.20 -8.34 -6.54
CA VAL A 83 0.68 -9.69 -6.83
C VAL A 83 -0.43 -10.54 -7.44
N TYR A 84 -1.63 -10.51 -6.85
CA TYR A 84 -2.78 -11.30 -7.28
C TYR A 84 -3.20 -10.99 -8.72
N TYR A 85 -3.10 -9.72 -9.12
CA TYR A 85 -3.47 -9.27 -10.46
C TYR A 85 -2.33 -9.35 -11.49
N LEU A 86 -1.06 -9.46 -11.06
CA LEU A 86 0.10 -9.63 -11.95
C LEU A 86 -0.06 -10.75 -13.01
N PRO A 87 -0.58 -11.95 -12.68
CA PRO A 87 -0.77 -13.01 -13.67
C PRO A 87 -1.95 -12.81 -14.63
N LYS A 88 -2.85 -11.85 -14.36
CA LYS A 88 -4.04 -11.61 -15.20
C LYS A 88 -3.63 -10.87 -16.49
N SER A 89 -4.60 -10.49 -17.33
CA SER A 89 -4.29 -9.74 -18.55
C SER A 89 -3.59 -8.44 -18.19
N THR A 90 -2.66 -7.99 -19.04
CA THR A 90 -1.86 -6.77 -18.79
C THR A 90 -2.78 -5.57 -18.55
N THR A 91 -3.93 -5.50 -19.24
CA THR A 91 -4.90 -4.43 -19.05
C THR A 91 -5.60 -4.46 -17.70
N ILE A 92 -5.99 -5.65 -17.21
CA ILE A 92 -6.58 -5.81 -15.87
C ILE A 92 -5.54 -5.47 -14.80
N TYR A 93 -4.30 -5.94 -14.96
CA TYR A 93 -3.20 -5.62 -14.05
C TYR A 93 -2.98 -4.11 -13.97
N ILE A 94 -2.80 -3.44 -15.12
CA ILE A 94 -2.57 -1.99 -15.18
C ILE A 94 -3.76 -1.22 -14.57
N GLY A 95 -5.00 -1.59 -14.87
CA GLY A 95 -6.18 -0.97 -14.24
C GLY A 95 -6.17 -1.09 -12.72
N LYS A 96 -5.80 -2.26 -12.19
CA LYS A 96 -5.67 -2.48 -10.74
C LYS A 96 -4.50 -1.75 -10.11
N GLN A 97 -3.37 -1.62 -10.81
CA GLN A 97 -2.27 -0.78 -10.36
C GLN A 97 -2.71 0.66 -10.16
N TYR A 98 -3.45 1.20 -11.13
CA TYR A 98 -3.94 2.55 -11.03
C TYR A 98 -4.88 2.77 -9.84
N GLU A 99 -5.77 1.82 -9.54
CA GLU A 99 -6.60 1.88 -8.32
C GLU A 99 -5.74 1.93 -7.05
N ILE A 100 -4.73 1.06 -6.96
CA ILE A 100 -3.79 1.02 -5.82
C ILE A 100 -3.02 2.35 -5.70
N ILE A 101 -2.50 2.88 -6.81
CA ILE A 101 -1.77 4.17 -6.81
C ILE A 101 -2.68 5.30 -6.33
N THR A 102 -3.93 5.36 -6.81
CA THR A 102 -4.90 6.37 -6.34
C THR A 102 -5.14 6.29 -4.84
N LEU A 103 -5.33 5.09 -4.28
CA LEU A 103 -5.50 4.91 -2.83
C LEU A 103 -4.25 5.34 -2.04
N ILE A 104 -3.05 5.06 -2.54
CA ILE A 104 -1.79 5.52 -1.94
C ILE A 104 -1.68 7.06 -1.95
N ILE A 105 -2.06 7.72 -3.04
CA ILE A 105 -1.98 9.19 -3.12
C ILE A 105 -3.03 9.82 -2.20
N ILE A 106 -4.26 9.30 -2.15
CA ILE A 106 -5.30 9.78 -1.21
C ILE A 106 -4.81 9.71 0.23
N ARG A 107 -4.11 8.65 0.61
CA ARG A 107 -3.48 8.53 1.94
C ARG A 107 -2.43 9.61 2.17
N ARG A 108 -1.61 9.96 1.18
CA ARG A 108 -0.64 11.06 1.29
C ARG A 108 -1.34 12.40 1.50
N ILE A 109 -2.49 12.63 0.86
CA ILE A 109 -3.29 13.83 1.07
C ILE A 109 -3.75 13.94 2.53
N PHE A 110 -4.35 12.88 3.10
CA PHE A 110 -4.70 12.87 4.52
C PHE A 110 -3.47 13.08 5.41
N LYS A 111 -2.30 12.61 4.94
CA LYS A 111 -1.06 12.81 5.67
C LYS A 111 -0.67 14.27 5.80
N ASP A 112 -0.64 14.92 4.66
CA ASP A 112 -0.14 16.28 4.56
C ASP A 112 -1.19 17.29 5.06
N LEU A 113 -2.48 16.91 5.09
CA LEU A 113 -3.55 17.65 5.75
C LEU A 113 -3.22 17.95 7.22
N THR A 114 -2.67 16.98 7.97
CA THR A 114 -2.33 17.16 9.40
C THR A 114 -1.18 18.13 9.65
N LYS A 115 -0.48 18.56 8.59
CA LYS A 115 0.70 19.44 8.67
C LYS A 115 0.47 20.79 8.01
N LEU A 116 -0.75 21.07 7.55
CA LEU A 116 -1.05 22.33 6.89
C LEU A 116 -0.94 23.49 7.87
N GLU A 117 -0.26 24.54 7.41
CA GLU A 117 -0.21 25.82 8.12
C GLU A 117 -1.23 26.77 7.48
N ILE A 118 -2.16 27.28 8.27
CA ILE A 118 -3.14 28.28 7.81
C ILE A 118 -2.50 29.67 7.97
N ASN A 119 -1.59 30.01 7.08
CA ASN A 119 -0.98 31.35 7.00
C ASN A 119 -1.32 32.02 5.66
N SER A 120 -1.24 33.36 5.61
CA SER A 120 -1.61 34.18 4.46
C SER A 120 -0.75 33.91 3.21
N SER A 121 0.40 33.26 3.37
CA SER A 121 1.35 32.95 2.31
C SER A 121 1.31 31.47 1.89
N TRP A 122 0.12 30.94 1.59
CA TRP A 122 -0.13 29.54 1.22
C TRP A 122 0.89 28.94 0.23
N PHE A 123 1.26 29.69 -0.81
CA PHE A 123 2.19 29.21 -1.85
C PHE A 123 3.68 29.36 -1.50
N THR A 124 4.01 29.96 -0.36
CA THR A 124 5.40 30.05 0.12
C THR A 124 5.78 28.87 1.00
N VAL A 125 4.80 28.24 1.65
CA VAL A 125 5.01 27.10 2.51
C VAL A 125 5.12 25.85 1.66
N LYS A 126 6.31 25.23 1.65
CA LYS A 126 6.60 24.02 0.86
C LYS A 126 5.58 22.89 1.12
N THR A 127 5.13 22.74 2.36
CA THR A 127 4.12 21.74 2.75
C THR A 127 2.78 21.96 2.05
N ASN A 128 2.31 23.21 2.00
CA ASN A 128 1.03 23.58 1.40
C ASN A 128 1.06 23.47 -0.13
N VAL A 129 2.21 23.80 -0.75
CA VAL A 129 2.43 23.61 -2.20
C VAL A 129 2.40 22.12 -2.56
N ASN A 130 3.13 21.27 -1.83
CA ASN A 130 3.12 19.82 -2.07
C ASN A 130 1.72 19.21 -1.92
N PHE A 131 0.99 19.62 -0.88
CA PHE A 131 -0.40 19.19 -0.67
C PHE A 131 -1.30 19.58 -1.85
N THR A 132 -1.17 20.81 -2.35
CA THR A 132 -1.94 21.28 -3.53
C THR A 132 -1.60 20.45 -4.77
N LEU A 133 -0.32 20.15 -5.00
CA LEU A 133 0.12 19.30 -6.11
C LEU A 133 -0.41 17.87 -5.99
N ASP A 134 -0.42 17.29 -4.79
CA ASP A 134 -0.96 15.95 -4.56
C ASP A 134 -2.48 15.88 -4.83
N ILE A 135 -3.24 16.94 -4.49
CA ILE A 135 -4.67 17.04 -4.86
C ILE A 135 -4.85 17.10 -6.37
N ILE A 136 -4.13 17.98 -7.06
CA ILE A 136 -4.23 18.13 -8.53
C ILE A 136 -3.85 16.81 -9.21
N ALA A 137 -2.76 16.17 -8.77
CA ALA A 137 -2.31 14.89 -9.27
C ALA A 137 -3.35 13.79 -9.07
N THR A 138 -4.03 13.77 -7.92
CA THR A 138 -5.11 12.80 -7.63
C THR A 138 -6.28 12.99 -8.58
N ILE A 139 -6.73 14.23 -8.80
CA ILE A 139 -7.84 14.52 -9.72
C ILE A 139 -7.47 14.10 -11.15
N LEU A 140 -6.27 14.46 -11.60
CA LEU A 140 -5.76 14.08 -12.93
C LEU A 140 -5.67 12.56 -13.08
N LEU A 141 -5.15 11.87 -12.07
CA LEU A 141 -5.04 10.41 -12.07
C LEU A 141 -6.43 9.76 -12.12
N PHE A 142 -7.38 10.24 -11.31
CA PHE A 142 -8.75 9.73 -11.31
C PHE A 142 -9.41 9.89 -12.69
N PHE A 143 -9.21 11.03 -13.33
CA PHE A 143 -9.66 11.27 -14.70
C PHE A 143 -9.01 10.32 -15.71
N LEU A 144 -7.70 10.11 -15.63
CA LEU A 144 -6.97 9.23 -16.55
C LEU A 144 -7.41 7.77 -16.40
N ILE A 145 -7.66 7.34 -15.16
CA ILE A 145 -8.21 6.02 -14.85
C ILE A 145 -9.61 5.85 -15.42
N PHE A 146 -10.46 6.87 -15.25
CA PHE A 146 -11.80 6.87 -15.81
C PHE A 146 -11.77 6.72 -17.34
N VAL A 147 -10.91 7.49 -18.02
CA VAL A 147 -10.72 7.39 -19.48
C VAL A 147 -10.19 6.00 -19.86
N PHE A 148 -9.19 5.48 -19.15
CA PHE A 148 -8.62 4.15 -19.37
C PHE A 148 -9.68 3.05 -19.27
N TYR A 149 -10.51 3.06 -18.22
CA TYR A 149 -11.59 2.08 -18.06
C TYR A 149 -12.68 2.23 -19.13
N ASN A 150 -13.04 3.46 -19.50
CA ASN A 150 -14.03 3.70 -20.55
C ASN A 150 -13.56 3.18 -21.92
N LEU A 151 -12.27 3.34 -22.23
CA LEU A 151 -11.65 2.80 -23.46
C LEU A 151 -11.53 1.28 -23.39
N ASN A 152 -11.12 0.71 -22.26
CA ASN A 152 -10.94 -0.72 -22.11
C ASN A 152 -12.27 -1.50 -22.11
N ARG A 153 -13.37 -0.91 -21.62
CA ARG A 153 -14.70 -1.53 -21.65
C ARG A 153 -15.16 -1.89 -23.07
N LYS A 154 -14.68 -1.15 -24.09
CA LYS A 154 -14.95 -1.45 -25.51
C LYS A 154 -14.12 -2.64 -26.03
N ASN A 155 -12.97 -2.94 -25.42
CA ASN A 155 -12.06 -4.01 -25.82
C ASN A 155 -12.33 -5.34 -25.10
N GLU A 156 -12.81 -5.33 -23.85
CA GLU A 156 -13.15 -6.55 -23.10
C GLU A 156 -14.28 -7.37 -23.76
N ILE A 157 -15.26 -6.69 -24.36
CA ILE A 157 -16.36 -7.32 -25.12
C ILE A 157 -15.79 -8.11 -26.32
N ASN A 158 -14.76 -7.59 -26.99
CA ASN A 158 -14.11 -8.25 -28.12
C ASN A 158 -13.15 -9.38 -27.71
N GLN A 159 -12.46 -9.25 -26.56
CA GLN A 159 -11.54 -10.28 -26.06
C GLN A 159 -12.25 -11.55 -25.56
N SER A 160 -13.47 -11.45 -25.05
CA SER A 160 -14.29 -12.63 -24.70
C SER A 160 -14.63 -13.54 -25.90
N LYS A 161 -14.59 -12.98 -27.12
CA LYS A 161 -14.88 -13.68 -28.38
C LYS A 161 -13.64 -14.30 -29.03
N ILE A 162 -12.43 -13.85 -28.69
CA ILE A 162 -11.18 -14.34 -29.28
C ILE A 162 -10.71 -15.55 -28.46
N GLN A 163 -11.28 -16.68 -28.88
CA GLN A 163 -11.00 -18.06 -28.50
C GLN A 163 -9.56 -18.35 -28.06
N LYS A 164 -9.45 -19.12 -26.97
CA LYS A 164 -8.26 -19.83 -26.47
C LYS A 164 -7.51 -20.55 -27.60
N THR A 165 -6.46 -19.96 -28.15
CA THR A 165 -5.46 -20.69 -28.95
C THR A 165 -4.38 -21.26 -28.02
N LEU A 166 -3.76 -22.39 -28.42
CA LEU A 166 -2.78 -23.12 -27.60
C LEU A 166 -1.55 -22.28 -27.21
N ASP A 167 -1.20 -21.26 -28.00
CA ASP A 167 -0.07 -20.37 -27.69
C ASP A 167 -0.39 -19.32 -26.64
N VAL A 168 -1.63 -18.83 -26.55
CA VAL A 168 -2.05 -17.88 -25.48
C VAL A 168 -1.94 -18.54 -24.10
N ASN A 169 -2.19 -19.85 -23.99
CA ASN A 169 -2.03 -20.58 -22.73
C ASN A 169 -0.57 -20.69 -22.26
N LYS A 170 0.42 -20.69 -23.17
CA LYS A 170 1.85 -20.66 -22.80
C LYS A 170 2.25 -19.29 -22.25
N PHE A 171 1.76 -18.21 -22.85
CA PHE A 171 2.00 -16.85 -22.34
C PHE A 171 1.33 -16.60 -20.98
N ILE A 172 0.12 -17.13 -20.76
CA ILE A 172 -0.54 -17.08 -19.45
C ILE A 172 0.26 -17.87 -18.40
N LYS A 173 0.74 -19.07 -18.73
CA LYS A 173 1.61 -19.85 -17.82
C LYS A 173 2.89 -19.11 -17.45
N LEU A 174 3.51 -18.41 -18.41
CA LEU A 174 4.71 -17.63 -18.15
C LEU A 174 4.45 -16.49 -17.16
N LYS A 175 3.34 -15.75 -17.32
CA LYS A 175 2.94 -14.69 -16.39
C LYS A 175 2.66 -15.22 -14.97
N ASN A 176 2.04 -16.40 -14.86
CA ASN A 176 1.83 -17.07 -13.57
C ASN A 176 3.14 -17.46 -12.88
N ILE A 177 4.14 -17.93 -13.65
CA ILE A 177 5.46 -18.27 -13.11
C ILE A 177 6.14 -17.01 -12.56
N PHE A 178 6.11 -15.90 -13.29
CA PHE A 178 6.67 -14.63 -12.80
C PHE A 178 6.01 -14.17 -11.50
N ALA A 179 4.68 -14.22 -11.40
CA ALA A 179 3.97 -13.85 -10.17
C ALA A 179 4.37 -14.74 -8.99
N ILE A 180 4.44 -16.06 -9.19
CA ILE A 180 4.78 -17.01 -8.13
C ILE A 180 6.24 -16.89 -7.67
N VAL A 181 7.17 -16.53 -8.55
CA VAL A 181 8.57 -16.28 -8.18
C VAL A 181 8.74 -14.93 -7.50
N LEU A 182 8.00 -13.91 -7.94
CA LEU A 182 8.12 -12.56 -7.42
C LEU A 182 7.61 -12.44 -5.97
N ILE A 183 6.58 -13.19 -5.59
CA ILE A 183 6.02 -13.22 -4.23
C ILE A 183 7.07 -13.58 -3.16
N PRO A 184 7.72 -14.76 -3.21
CA PRO A 184 8.68 -15.15 -2.19
C PRO A 184 9.89 -14.22 -2.18
N ILE A 185 10.32 -13.70 -3.34
CA ILE A 185 11.37 -12.67 -3.40
C ILE A 185 10.95 -11.42 -2.64
N PHE A 186 9.73 -10.94 -2.85
CA PHE A 186 9.20 -9.76 -2.16
C PHE A 186 9.07 -10.00 -0.65
N VAL A 187 8.64 -11.20 -0.24
CA VAL A 187 8.57 -11.60 1.17
C VAL A 187 9.97 -11.64 1.79
N VAL A 188 10.96 -12.23 1.12
CA VAL A 188 12.35 -12.28 1.61
C VAL A 188 12.94 -10.86 1.74
N LEU A 189 12.75 -10.00 0.74
CA LEU A 189 13.20 -8.60 0.80
C LEU A 189 12.50 -7.82 1.92
N SER A 190 11.20 -8.03 2.09
CA SER A 190 10.42 -7.42 3.16
C SER A 190 10.92 -7.87 4.53
N LEU A 191 11.12 -9.17 4.73
CA LEU A 191 11.66 -9.73 5.98
C LEU A 191 13.09 -9.27 6.24
N TYR A 192 13.94 -9.17 5.22
CA TYR A 192 15.30 -8.66 5.34
C TYR A 192 15.29 -7.19 5.77
N SER A 193 14.49 -6.35 5.12
CA SER A 193 14.35 -4.94 5.46
C SER A 193 13.81 -4.74 6.88
N LEU A 194 12.80 -5.53 7.27
CA LEU A 194 12.23 -5.50 8.62
C LEU A 194 13.25 -5.98 9.66
N GLY A 195 13.95 -7.08 9.40
CA GLY A 195 14.97 -7.62 10.29
C GLY A 195 16.15 -6.67 10.46
N HIS A 196 16.60 -6.03 9.38
CA HIS A 196 17.61 -4.99 9.41
C HIS A 196 17.16 -3.79 10.25
N TRP A 197 15.94 -3.29 10.02
CA TRP A 197 15.39 -2.18 10.79
C TRP A 197 15.24 -2.54 12.28
N ILE A 198 14.78 -3.76 12.61
CA ILE A 198 14.70 -4.24 14.00
C ILE A 198 16.10 -4.33 14.62
N TYR A 199 17.08 -4.86 13.90
CA TYR A 199 18.45 -4.96 14.37
C TYR A 199 19.06 -3.58 14.63
N GLU A 200 18.88 -2.62 13.73
CA GLU A 200 19.32 -1.24 13.92
C GLU A 200 18.58 -0.55 15.08
N SER A 201 17.28 -0.80 15.23
CA SER A 201 16.43 -0.16 16.24
C SER A 201 16.64 -0.72 17.66
N MET A 202 16.90 -2.02 17.79
CA MET A 202 17.01 -2.72 19.08
C MET A 202 18.46 -2.98 19.53
N LEU A 203 19.39 -3.23 18.61
CA LEU A 203 20.74 -3.74 18.95
C LEU A 203 21.89 -2.73 18.73
N LEU A 204 21.67 -1.63 18.01
CA LEU A 204 22.67 -0.55 17.91
C LEU A 204 22.36 0.55 18.93
N PRO A 205 23.19 0.75 19.99
CA PRO A 205 23.12 1.99 20.74
C PRO A 205 23.40 3.12 19.75
N LYS A 206 22.42 4.02 19.61
CA LYS A 206 22.45 5.21 18.76
C LYS A 206 23.84 5.85 18.81
N LYS A 207 24.70 5.57 17.82
CA LYS A 207 25.99 6.25 17.69
C LYS A 207 25.66 7.69 17.38
N ARG A 208 25.71 8.51 18.43
CA ARG A 208 25.66 9.97 18.34
C ARG A 208 26.90 10.37 17.55
N THR A 209 26.76 10.57 16.24
CA THR A 209 27.78 11.22 15.43
C THR A 209 27.83 12.68 15.88
N THR A 210 28.60 12.94 16.93
CA THR A 210 29.14 14.27 17.24
C THR A 210 30.06 14.66 16.08
N PHE A 211 29.48 15.34 15.10
CA PHE A 211 30.22 16.07 14.10
C PHE A 211 30.78 17.32 14.80
N CYS A 212 31.96 17.19 15.42
CA CYS A 212 32.80 18.34 15.72
C CYS A 212 33.30 18.90 14.39
N VAL A 213 32.60 19.89 13.84
CA VAL A 213 33.22 20.78 12.85
C VAL A 213 34.05 21.77 13.65
N ASN A 214 35.35 21.57 13.47
CA ASN A 214 36.43 22.35 14.05
C ASN A 214 36.26 23.83 13.70
N LEU A 215 36.39 24.69 14.70
CA LEU A 215 36.61 26.12 14.57
C LEU A 215 37.91 26.36 13.80
N ARG A 216 37.84 26.99 12.62
CA ARG A 216 38.84 27.96 12.17
C ARG A 216 38.27 28.90 11.13
#